data_AF-W4NB44-F1
#
_entry.id   AF-W4NB44-F1
#
_cell.length_a   1.000
_cell.length_b   1.000
_cell.length_c   1.000
_cell.angle_alpha   90.00
_cell.angle_beta   90.00
_cell.angle_gamma   90.00
#
_symmetry.space_group_name_H-M   'P 1'
#
loop_
_entity.id
_entity.type
_entity.pdbx_description
1 polymer ?
#
loop_
_entity_poly.entity_id
_entity_poly.type
_entity_poly.pdbx_seq_one_letter_code
_entity_poly.pdbx_strand_id
1 'polypeptide(L)'
;MKTFAIHLPQFHTFPENDRWWGKGFTEWTNVKKAKPLYEGHSQPLVPINSHYYDLSHPEEMTRQHRLAAQYGIDGFVYYHYWFNGKKLMEKPIEDLLTNKEAKQQFCLCWANEPWTRAWDGKNKEILIPQTFGGQEDWLNHIKYLIPFFKDERYLRIQGRPVFFVYSPKNIPNFDSMINFWNSYLGKCGEENIYLIEYISSFNPKAFSNYSKAVFEFEPLYSAHYEISLFKAG
;
A
#
# COMPACT_ATOMS: atom_id res chain seq x y z
N MET A 1 -21.53 -5.32 -5.04
CA MET A 1 -20.41 -4.44 -4.65
C MET A 1 -19.33 -5.32 -4.05
N LYS A 2 -18.05 -5.12 -4.39
CA LYS A 2 -16.93 -5.79 -3.71
C LYS A 2 -16.21 -4.80 -2.80
N THR A 3 -15.77 -5.23 -1.63
CA THR A 3 -15.11 -4.41 -0.62
C THR A 3 -13.70 -4.92 -0.36
N PHE A 4 -12.70 -4.05 -0.52
CA PHE A 4 -11.30 -4.37 -0.26
C PHE A 4 -10.73 -3.47 0.84
N ALA A 5 -9.95 -4.04 1.75
CA ALA A 5 -9.30 -3.29 2.81
C ALA A 5 -7.86 -2.92 2.42
N ILE A 6 -7.45 -1.68 2.69
CA ILE A 6 -6.04 -1.29 2.58
C ILE A 6 -5.24 -1.98 3.68
N HIS A 7 -4.09 -2.56 3.33
CA HIS A 7 -3.26 -3.31 4.25
C HIS A 7 -1.84 -2.77 4.30
N LEU A 8 -1.39 -2.43 5.50
CA LEU A 8 -0.06 -1.92 5.79
C LEU A 8 0.84 -3.07 6.30
N PRO A 9 1.98 -3.35 5.65
CA PRO A 9 2.83 -4.48 6.05
C PRO A 9 3.67 -4.22 7.31
N GLN A 10 3.74 -2.99 7.85
CA GLN A 10 4.67 -2.58 8.93
C GLN A 10 4.36 -3.16 10.34
N PHE A 11 3.59 -4.23 10.43
CA PHE A 11 3.35 -4.99 11.66
C PHE A 11 4.30 -6.19 11.81
N HIS A 12 5.55 -6.04 11.33
CA HIS A 12 6.67 -6.94 11.58
C HIS A 12 7.96 -6.13 11.69
N THR A 13 8.97 -6.68 12.34
CA THR A 13 10.28 -6.03 12.46
C THR A 13 11.11 -6.28 11.20
N PHE A 14 11.88 -5.28 10.77
CA PHE A 14 12.88 -5.41 9.71
C PHE A 14 14.10 -4.52 10.00
N PRO A 15 15.28 -4.82 9.43
CA PRO A 15 16.55 -4.22 9.85
C PRO A 15 16.58 -2.69 9.80
N GLU A 16 16.00 -2.10 8.77
CA GLU A 16 15.91 -0.64 8.62
C GLU A 16 15.02 -0.01 9.70
N ASN A 17 13.86 -0.60 9.98
CA ASN A 17 12.95 -0.11 11.04
C ASN A 17 13.64 -0.14 12.41
N ASP A 18 14.31 -1.24 12.73
CA ASP A 18 15.02 -1.41 14.00
C ASP A 18 16.14 -0.37 14.15
N ARG A 19 16.84 -0.04 13.06
CA ARG A 19 17.88 1.00 13.04
C ARG A 19 17.31 2.39 13.28
N TRP A 20 16.14 2.70 12.72
CA TRP A 20 15.58 4.05 12.76
C TRP A 20 14.75 4.33 14.01
N TRP A 21 14.03 3.32 14.51
CA TRP A 21 13.01 3.47 15.55
C TRP A 21 13.29 2.69 16.82
N GLY A 22 14.37 1.92 16.83
CA GLY A 22 14.78 1.04 17.92
C GLY A 22 14.33 -0.40 17.70
N LYS A 23 15.11 -1.33 18.27
CA LYS A 23 14.90 -2.77 18.13
C LYS A 23 13.50 -3.18 18.56
N GLY A 24 12.81 -3.92 17.69
CA GLY A 24 11.46 -4.44 17.95
C GLY A 24 10.34 -3.48 17.55
N PHE A 25 10.65 -2.39 16.86
CA PHE A 25 9.63 -1.43 16.45
C PHE A 25 8.72 -2.00 15.34
N THR A 26 7.42 -1.87 15.57
CA THR A 26 6.32 -2.09 14.62
C THR A 26 5.25 -1.03 14.87
N GLU A 27 4.25 -0.93 14.00
CA GLU A 27 3.13 -0.01 14.25
C GLU A 27 2.35 -0.31 15.55
N TRP A 28 2.47 -1.52 16.11
CA TRP A 28 1.95 -1.81 17.44
C TRP A 28 2.57 -0.96 18.54
N THR A 29 3.81 -0.53 18.39
CA THR A 29 4.46 0.39 19.32
C THR A 29 3.71 1.72 19.37
N ASN A 30 3.24 2.22 18.22
CA ASN A 30 2.46 3.46 18.14
C ASN A 30 1.05 3.27 18.69
N VAL A 31 0.38 2.18 18.29
CA VAL A 31 -0.97 1.84 18.80
C VAL A 31 -0.98 1.75 20.33
N LYS A 32 0.01 1.07 20.95
CA LYS A 32 0.10 0.94 22.42
C LYS A 32 0.41 2.26 23.13
N LYS A 33 1.08 3.20 22.47
CA LYS A 33 1.42 4.52 23.02
C LYS A 33 0.29 5.55 22.87
N ALA A 34 -0.69 5.29 22.01
CA ALA A 34 -1.78 6.21 21.74
C ALA A 34 -2.58 6.49 23.03
N LYS A 35 -3.01 7.75 23.17
CA LYS A 35 -3.81 8.24 24.30
C LYS A 35 -5.00 9.03 23.76
N PRO A 36 -6.14 9.06 24.47
CA PRO A 36 -7.22 9.97 24.14
C PRO A 36 -6.72 11.41 24.11
N LEU A 37 -7.13 12.16 23.08
CA LEU A 37 -6.75 13.58 22.89
C LEU A 37 -7.89 14.55 23.23
N TYR A 38 -9.12 14.02 23.33
CA TYR A 38 -10.33 14.76 23.69
C TYR A 38 -11.33 13.78 24.34
N GLU A 39 -12.34 14.31 24.99
CA GLU A 39 -13.37 13.51 25.67
C GLU A 39 -14.12 12.60 24.68
N GLY A 40 -14.23 11.31 25.01
CA GLY A 40 -14.83 10.30 24.11
C GLY A 40 -13.89 9.74 23.03
N HIS A 41 -12.66 10.23 22.90
CA HIS A 41 -11.68 9.68 21.95
C HIS A 41 -11.25 8.27 22.37
N SER A 42 -11.68 7.25 21.62
CA SER A 42 -11.35 5.85 21.87
C SER A 42 -9.92 5.52 21.43
N GLN A 43 -8.94 5.77 22.31
CA GLN A 43 -7.54 5.35 22.14
C GLN A 43 -6.97 4.81 23.45
N PRO A 44 -6.07 3.81 23.41
CA PRO A 44 -5.63 3.09 22.22
C PRO A 44 -6.69 2.12 21.69
N LEU A 45 -6.78 1.96 20.37
CA LEU A 45 -7.60 0.90 19.76
C LEU A 45 -6.89 -0.45 19.90
N VAL A 46 -7.33 -1.26 20.87
CA VAL A 46 -6.78 -2.59 21.15
C VAL A 46 -7.36 -3.62 20.17
N PRO A 47 -6.52 -4.48 19.53
CA PRO A 47 -7.02 -5.52 18.64
C PRO A 47 -7.92 -6.52 19.38
N ILE A 48 -8.84 -7.15 18.65
CA ILE A 48 -9.71 -8.22 19.20
C ILE A 48 -8.86 -9.28 19.89
N ASN A 49 -9.28 -9.70 21.08
CA ASN A 49 -8.57 -10.65 21.95
C ASN A 49 -7.15 -10.21 22.36
N SER A 50 -6.83 -8.92 22.28
CA SER A 50 -5.48 -8.37 22.52
C SER A 50 -4.40 -9.03 21.65
N HIS A 51 -4.79 -9.49 20.45
CA HIS A 51 -3.89 -10.19 19.52
C HIS A 51 -3.06 -9.21 18.69
N TYR A 52 -1.94 -8.77 19.26
CA TYR A 52 -0.92 -7.97 18.58
C TYR A 52 -0.05 -8.87 17.69
N TYR A 53 -0.56 -9.17 16.48
CA TYR A 53 0.08 -10.11 15.54
C TYR A 53 1.46 -9.65 15.04
N ASP A 54 2.28 -10.59 14.57
CA ASP A 54 3.53 -10.31 13.87
C ASP A 54 3.47 -10.87 12.45
N LEU A 55 3.48 -9.98 11.45
CA LEU A 55 3.40 -10.34 10.04
C LEU A 55 4.66 -11.02 9.49
N SER A 56 5.69 -11.24 10.31
CA SER A 56 6.79 -12.14 9.95
C SER A 56 6.38 -13.62 9.92
N HIS A 57 5.18 -13.93 10.45
CA HIS A 57 4.56 -15.24 10.53
C HIS A 57 3.41 -15.35 9.50
N PRO A 58 3.55 -16.20 8.45
CA PRO A 58 2.56 -16.29 7.37
C PRO A 58 1.14 -16.66 7.83
N GLU A 59 1.00 -17.39 8.94
CA GLU A 59 -0.30 -17.76 9.51
C GLU A 59 -1.15 -16.55 9.93
N GLU A 60 -0.52 -15.41 10.23
CA GLU A 60 -1.25 -14.18 10.58
C GLU A 60 -1.99 -13.61 9.36
N MET A 61 -1.41 -13.71 8.16
CA MET A 61 -2.08 -13.35 6.92
C MET A 61 -3.27 -14.27 6.66
N THR A 62 -3.12 -15.57 6.91
CA THR A 62 -4.23 -16.53 6.83
C THR A 62 -5.34 -16.18 7.82
N ARG A 63 -4.99 -15.82 9.06
CA ARG A 63 -5.96 -15.41 10.09
C ARG A 63 -6.70 -14.14 9.68
N GLN A 64 -5.99 -13.15 9.15
CA GLN A 64 -6.59 -11.91 8.64
C GLN A 64 -7.55 -12.18 7.47
N HIS A 65 -7.16 -13.01 6.50
CA HIS A 65 -8.02 -13.40 5.38
C HIS A 65 -9.30 -14.11 5.86
N ARG A 66 -9.20 -14.98 6.87
CA ARG A 66 -10.39 -15.63 7.45
C ARG A 66 -11.29 -14.63 8.18
N LEU A 67 -10.71 -13.74 8.97
CA LEU A 67 -11.44 -12.73 9.71
C LEU A 67 -12.16 -11.75 8.76
N ALA A 68 -11.45 -11.21 7.78
CA ALA A 68 -12.03 -10.31 6.77
C ALA A 68 -13.21 -10.96 6.03
N ALA A 69 -13.08 -12.23 5.62
CA ALA A 69 -14.18 -12.97 5.00
C ALA A 69 -15.41 -13.10 5.93
N GLN A 70 -15.21 -13.33 7.24
CA GLN A 70 -16.32 -13.41 8.21
C GLN A 70 -17.10 -12.09 8.34
N TYR A 71 -16.46 -10.96 8.06
CA TYR A 71 -17.06 -9.63 8.14
C TYR A 71 -17.42 -9.03 6.77
N GLY A 72 -17.41 -9.84 5.71
CA GLY A 72 -17.85 -9.41 4.36
C GLY A 72 -16.85 -8.51 3.61
N ILE A 73 -15.58 -8.51 4.01
CA ILE A 73 -14.50 -7.93 3.21
C ILE A 73 -14.06 -8.99 2.20
N ASP A 74 -13.95 -8.65 0.91
CA ASP A 74 -13.65 -9.59 -0.17
C ASP A 74 -12.15 -9.82 -0.39
N GLY A 75 -11.30 -8.90 0.07
CA GLY A 75 -9.87 -8.98 -0.13
C GLY A 75 -9.10 -7.75 0.36
N PHE A 76 -7.85 -7.65 -0.06
CA PHE A 76 -6.93 -6.62 0.41
C PHE A 76 -6.19 -5.90 -0.72
N VAL A 77 -5.87 -4.63 -0.48
CA VAL A 77 -4.94 -3.82 -1.28
C VAL A 77 -3.68 -3.65 -0.44
N TYR A 78 -2.61 -4.37 -0.76
CA TYR A 78 -1.37 -4.34 0.01
C TYR A 78 -0.47 -3.19 -0.44
N TYR A 79 0.01 -2.38 0.50
CA TYR A 79 1.07 -1.44 0.21
C TYR A 79 2.38 -2.16 -0.08
N HIS A 80 2.90 -1.97 -1.28
CA HIS A 80 4.19 -2.44 -1.72
C HIS A 80 5.15 -1.25 -1.88
N TYR A 81 6.39 -1.44 -1.39
CA TYR A 81 7.42 -0.41 -1.37
C TYR A 81 8.60 -0.80 -2.25
N TRP A 82 8.89 0.05 -3.24
CA TRP A 82 9.99 -0.12 -4.19
C TRP A 82 10.73 1.21 -4.38
N PHE A 83 12.03 1.19 -4.06
CA PHE A 83 12.93 2.35 -4.08
C PHE A 83 14.10 2.07 -5.01
N ASN A 84 13.82 1.90 -6.31
CA ASN A 84 14.83 1.67 -7.34
C ASN A 84 15.71 0.44 -7.05
N GLY A 85 15.09 -0.75 -7.05
CA GLY A 85 15.74 -2.02 -6.71
C GLY A 85 15.79 -2.34 -5.21
N LYS A 86 15.62 -1.36 -4.32
CA LYS A 86 15.49 -1.60 -2.89
C LYS A 86 14.03 -1.80 -2.48
N LYS A 87 13.72 -2.96 -1.90
CA LYS A 87 12.43 -3.27 -1.29
C LYS A 87 12.43 -2.88 0.19
N LEU A 88 11.26 -2.57 0.73
CA LEU A 88 11.03 -2.47 2.17
C LEU A 88 9.75 -3.21 2.54
N MET A 89 9.73 -3.84 3.72
CA MET A 89 8.56 -4.52 4.28
C MET A 89 7.92 -5.53 3.32
N GLU A 90 8.73 -6.14 2.46
CA GLU A 90 8.25 -7.01 1.39
C GLU A 90 7.81 -8.38 1.90
N LYS A 91 8.35 -8.82 3.04
CA LYS A 91 8.19 -10.19 3.53
C LYS A 91 6.72 -10.64 3.63
N PRO A 92 5.80 -9.91 4.30
CA PRO A 92 4.40 -10.35 4.41
C PRO A 92 3.69 -10.48 3.05
N ILE A 93 4.11 -9.68 2.07
CA ILE A 93 3.55 -9.69 0.72
C ILE A 93 4.13 -10.87 -0.06
N GLU A 94 5.45 -11.08 -0.01
CA GLU A 94 6.12 -12.22 -0.64
C GLU A 94 5.63 -13.56 -0.08
N ASP A 95 5.32 -13.61 1.22
CA ASP A 95 4.74 -14.78 1.86
C ASP A 95 3.37 -15.15 1.27
N LEU A 96 2.63 -14.21 0.65
CA LEU A 96 1.40 -14.57 -0.07
C LEU A 96 1.69 -15.50 -1.24
N LEU A 97 2.83 -15.39 -1.93
CA LEU A 97 3.15 -16.23 -3.08
C LEU A 97 3.25 -17.71 -2.71
N THR A 98 3.69 -18.00 -1.49
CA THR A 98 3.89 -19.37 -0.98
C THR A 98 2.74 -19.82 -0.07
N ASN A 99 2.13 -18.91 0.69
CA ASN A 99 1.01 -19.19 1.58
C ASN A 99 -0.33 -19.20 0.83
N LYS A 100 -0.73 -20.38 0.36
CA LYS A 100 -2.02 -20.60 -0.31
C LYS A 100 -3.22 -20.71 0.64
N GLU A 101 -2.99 -20.74 1.96
CA GLU A 101 -4.07 -20.70 2.96
C GLU A 101 -4.69 -19.31 3.12
N ALA A 102 -3.98 -18.26 2.72
CA ALA A 102 -4.50 -16.90 2.62
C ALA A 102 -5.39 -16.75 1.35
N LYS A 103 -6.63 -17.24 1.39
CA LYS A 103 -7.44 -17.49 0.18
C LYS A 103 -8.10 -16.29 -0.49
N GLN A 104 -8.30 -15.17 0.23
CA GLN A 104 -8.96 -13.99 -0.34
C GLN A 104 -8.20 -13.35 -1.50
N GLN A 105 -8.93 -12.60 -2.32
CA GLN A 105 -8.35 -11.85 -3.43
C GLN A 105 -7.43 -10.74 -2.91
N PHE A 106 -6.45 -10.35 -3.71
CA PHE A 106 -5.59 -9.23 -3.37
C PHE A 106 -5.06 -8.50 -4.59
N CYS A 107 -4.65 -7.24 -4.40
CA CYS A 107 -3.82 -6.51 -5.35
C CYS A 107 -2.80 -5.65 -4.61
N LEU A 108 -1.92 -5.00 -5.37
CA LEU A 108 -0.83 -4.18 -4.82
C LEU A 108 -1.06 -2.70 -5.09
N CYS A 109 -0.60 -1.88 -4.15
CA CYS A 109 -0.46 -0.44 -4.28
C CYS A 109 1.00 -0.03 -4.12
N TRP A 110 1.59 0.61 -5.13
CA TRP A 110 2.91 1.20 -4.97
C TRP A 110 2.82 2.49 -4.16
N ALA A 111 3.26 2.41 -2.90
CA ALA A 111 3.46 3.56 -2.03
C ALA A 111 4.77 4.27 -2.41
N ASN A 112 4.69 5.13 -3.42
CA ASN A 112 5.85 5.71 -4.11
C ASN A 112 6.26 7.09 -3.56
N GLU A 113 6.07 7.31 -2.26
CA GLU A 113 6.54 8.49 -1.55
C GLU A 113 7.88 8.22 -0.87
N PRO A 114 8.74 9.23 -0.67
CA PRO A 114 9.97 9.06 0.10
C PRO A 114 9.64 8.61 1.53
N TRP A 115 10.47 7.72 2.08
CA TRP A 115 10.34 7.32 3.47
C TRP A 115 10.97 8.38 4.36
N THR A 116 10.17 9.03 5.20
CA THR A 116 10.62 10.15 6.04
C THR A 116 10.27 9.92 7.51
N ARG A 117 10.96 10.59 8.42
CA ARG A 117 10.60 10.61 9.86
C ARG A 117 9.36 11.47 10.17
N ALA A 118 8.75 12.10 9.16
CA ALA A 118 7.75 13.14 9.34
C ALA A 118 6.51 12.73 10.15
N TRP A 119 6.25 11.43 10.31
CA TRP A 119 5.16 10.94 11.15
C TRP A 119 5.31 11.31 12.64
N ASP A 120 6.53 11.64 13.10
CA ASP A 120 6.77 12.08 14.48
C ASP A 120 6.55 13.60 14.69
N GLY A 121 6.22 14.33 13.61
CA GLY A 121 5.95 15.76 13.59
C GLY A 121 7.17 16.65 13.90
N LYS A 122 8.34 16.07 14.14
CA LYS A 122 9.51 16.78 14.67
C LYS A 122 10.68 16.84 13.71
N ASN A 123 10.81 15.90 12.76
CA ASN A 123 11.94 15.86 11.83
C ASN A 123 11.53 15.58 10.37
N LYS A 124 11.95 16.45 9.45
CA LYS A 124 11.85 16.25 7.98
C LYS A 124 13.01 15.41 7.41
N GLU A 125 13.61 14.55 8.23
CA GLU A 125 14.71 13.71 7.77
C GLU A 125 14.18 12.65 6.80
N ILE A 126 14.73 12.63 5.59
CA ILE A 126 14.47 11.59 4.59
C ILE A 126 15.36 10.40 4.94
N LEU A 127 14.73 9.28 5.32
CA LEU A 127 15.40 8.03 5.66
C LEU A 127 15.77 7.24 4.41
N ILE A 128 14.84 7.18 3.45
CA ILE A 128 15.08 6.64 2.11
C ILE A 128 14.45 7.57 1.08
N PRO A 129 15.26 8.17 0.18
CA PRO A 129 14.74 8.98 -0.90
C PRO A 129 14.02 8.09 -1.92
N GLN A 130 12.90 8.59 -2.47
CA GLN A 130 12.27 7.94 -3.60
C GLN A 130 12.97 8.40 -4.89
N THR A 131 13.59 7.46 -5.59
CA THR A 131 14.09 7.62 -6.96
C THR A 131 13.36 6.64 -7.87
N PHE A 132 13.25 6.97 -9.16
CA PHE A 132 12.44 6.23 -10.14
C PHE A 132 13.26 5.66 -11.30
N GLY A 133 14.60 5.71 -11.15
CA GLY A 133 15.58 5.16 -12.09
C GLY A 133 15.28 5.50 -13.55
N GLY A 134 15.26 4.47 -14.38
CA GLY A 134 14.92 4.50 -15.80
C GLY A 134 14.49 3.10 -16.25
N GLN A 135 14.58 2.80 -17.54
CA GLN A 135 14.08 1.52 -18.10
C GLN A 135 14.62 0.26 -17.40
N GLU A 136 15.86 0.29 -16.90
CA GLU A 136 16.42 -0.83 -16.13
C GLU A 136 15.66 -1.06 -14.82
N ASP A 137 15.41 0.00 -14.04
CA ASP A 137 14.60 -0.08 -12.83
C ASP A 137 13.15 -0.47 -13.14
N TRP A 138 12.57 0.11 -14.19
CA TRP A 138 11.22 -0.24 -14.64
C TRP A 138 11.12 -1.73 -14.95
N LEU A 139 12.14 -2.30 -15.61
CA LEU A 139 12.23 -3.72 -15.91
C LEU A 139 12.36 -4.57 -14.64
N ASN A 140 13.19 -4.16 -13.69
CA ASN A 140 13.37 -4.87 -12.43
C ASN A 140 12.07 -4.86 -11.60
N HIS A 141 11.39 -3.72 -11.57
CA HIS A 141 10.13 -3.59 -10.84
C HIS A 141 9.02 -4.45 -11.44
N ILE A 142 8.80 -4.40 -12.76
CA ILE A 142 7.75 -5.24 -13.37
C ILE A 142 8.05 -6.74 -13.25
N LYS A 143 9.33 -7.15 -13.34
CA LYS A 143 9.76 -8.53 -13.08
C LYS A 143 9.43 -8.97 -11.66
N TYR A 144 9.61 -8.07 -10.68
CA TYR A 144 9.24 -8.32 -9.31
C TYR A 144 7.72 -8.49 -9.13
N LEU A 145 6.91 -7.71 -9.86
CA LEU A 145 5.44 -7.73 -9.75
C LEU A 145 4.79 -8.94 -10.44
N ILE A 146 5.40 -9.48 -11.50
CA ILE A 146 4.81 -10.55 -12.33
C ILE A 146 4.40 -11.81 -11.54
N PRO A 147 5.20 -12.35 -10.60
CA PRO A 147 4.78 -13.49 -9.80
C PRO A 147 3.46 -13.25 -9.05
N PHE A 148 3.24 -12.02 -8.57
CA PHE A 148 1.97 -11.65 -7.93
C PHE A 148 0.84 -11.56 -8.93
N PHE A 149 1.06 -10.91 -10.09
CA PHE A 149 0.04 -10.81 -11.13
C PHE A 149 -0.42 -12.19 -11.60
N LYS A 150 0.50 -13.16 -11.68
CA LYS A 150 0.21 -14.56 -12.05
C LYS A 150 -0.48 -15.37 -10.96
N ASP A 151 -0.58 -14.88 -9.73
CA ASP A 151 -1.31 -15.58 -8.67
C ASP A 151 -2.82 -15.62 -9.00
N GLU A 152 -3.45 -16.78 -8.86
CA GLU A 152 -4.87 -16.97 -9.18
C GLU A 152 -5.79 -16.10 -8.31
N ARG A 153 -5.33 -15.68 -7.13
CA ARG A 153 -6.08 -14.80 -6.22
C ARG A 153 -5.90 -13.32 -6.59
N TYR A 154 -5.00 -12.98 -7.51
CA TYR A 154 -4.76 -11.59 -7.88
C TYR A 154 -6.02 -10.95 -8.46
N LEU A 155 -6.40 -9.78 -7.96
CA LEU A 155 -7.58 -9.07 -8.41
C LEU A 155 -7.38 -8.63 -9.86
N ARG A 156 -8.33 -9.04 -10.71
CA ARG A 156 -8.37 -8.68 -12.13
C ARG A 156 -9.71 -8.07 -12.49
N ILE A 157 -9.68 -7.07 -13.38
CA ILE A 157 -10.86 -6.47 -13.99
C ILE A 157 -10.72 -6.64 -15.50
N GLN A 158 -11.66 -7.36 -16.13
CA GLN A 158 -11.58 -7.69 -17.57
C GLN A 158 -10.25 -8.39 -17.94
N GLY A 159 -9.78 -9.31 -17.10
CA GLY A 159 -8.50 -10.03 -17.28
C GLY A 159 -7.25 -9.24 -16.89
N ARG A 160 -7.36 -7.92 -16.70
CA ARG A 160 -6.24 -7.01 -16.42
C ARG A 160 -5.86 -7.02 -14.94
N PRO A 161 -4.57 -7.18 -14.57
CA PRO A 161 -4.15 -7.11 -13.17
C PRO A 161 -4.36 -5.69 -12.63
N VAL A 162 -5.08 -5.58 -11.51
CA VAL A 162 -5.33 -4.28 -10.86
C VAL A 162 -4.09 -3.84 -10.10
N PHE A 163 -3.63 -2.62 -10.36
CA PHE A 163 -2.47 -2.05 -9.68
C PHE A 163 -2.72 -0.59 -9.32
N PHE A 164 -2.47 -0.25 -8.06
CA PHE A 164 -2.63 1.10 -7.55
C PHE A 164 -1.27 1.81 -7.52
N VAL A 165 -1.27 3.12 -7.79
CA VAL A 165 -0.09 3.98 -7.62
C VAL A 165 -0.51 5.22 -6.83
N TYR A 166 0.24 5.52 -5.76
CA TYR A 166 -0.13 6.56 -4.81
C TYR A 166 0.04 7.98 -5.36
N SER A 167 1.16 8.28 -6.02
CA SER A 167 1.43 9.60 -6.59
C SER A 167 2.14 9.51 -7.94
N PRO A 168 1.43 9.20 -9.04
CA PRO A 168 2.01 9.11 -10.38
C PRO A 168 2.71 10.38 -10.84
N LYS A 169 2.20 11.55 -10.44
CA LYS A 169 2.76 12.87 -10.77
C LYS A 169 4.23 13.03 -10.34
N ASN A 170 4.65 12.32 -9.30
CA ASN A 170 6.03 12.38 -8.80
C ASN A 170 7.00 11.52 -9.62
N ILE A 171 6.50 10.66 -10.52
CA ILE A 171 7.30 9.72 -11.30
C ILE A 171 7.63 10.35 -12.67
N PRO A 172 8.91 10.63 -12.97
CA PRO A 172 9.30 11.13 -14.29
C PRO A 172 8.91 10.14 -15.40
N ASN A 173 8.30 10.65 -16.47
CA ASN A 173 7.88 9.84 -17.62
C ASN A 173 6.95 8.67 -17.27
N PHE A 174 6.06 8.86 -16.28
CA PHE A 174 5.16 7.81 -15.79
C PHE A 174 4.39 7.08 -16.89
N ASP A 175 3.78 7.79 -17.84
CA ASP A 175 3.05 7.15 -18.96
C ASP A 175 3.97 6.28 -19.83
N SER A 176 5.23 6.70 -20.05
CA SER A 176 6.23 5.90 -20.76
C SER A 176 6.61 4.65 -19.97
N MET A 177 6.71 4.74 -18.64
CA MET A 177 6.95 3.60 -17.76
C MET A 177 5.79 2.61 -17.81
N ILE A 178 4.54 3.07 -17.71
CA ILE A 178 3.35 2.20 -17.80
C ILE A 178 3.26 1.54 -19.19
N ASN A 179 3.55 2.27 -20.26
CA ASN A 179 3.62 1.69 -21.60
C ASN A 179 4.70 0.59 -21.70
N PHE A 180 5.88 0.83 -21.11
CA PHE A 180 6.96 -0.14 -21.03
C PHE A 180 6.54 -1.40 -20.26
N TRP A 181 5.89 -1.25 -19.10
CA TRP A 181 5.35 -2.37 -18.32
C TRP A 181 4.31 -3.16 -19.11
N ASN A 182 3.34 -2.50 -19.73
CA ASN A 182 2.31 -3.15 -20.56
C ASN A 182 2.94 -3.94 -21.72
N SER A 183 3.94 -3.37 -22.38
CA SER A 183 4.69 -4.06 -23.45
C SER A 183 5.45 -5.29 -22.95
N TYR A 184 5.97 -5.24 -21.72
CA TYR A 184 6.64 -6.39 -21.09
C TYR A 184 5.64 -7.46 -20.64
N LEU A 185 4.50 -7.06 -20.07
CA LEU A 185 3.40 -7.96 -19.69
C LEU A 185 2.87 -8.73 -20.91
N GLY A 186 2.67 -8.07 -22.05
CA GLY A 186 2.25 -8.73 -23.28
C GLY A 186 3.23 -9.83 -23.73
N LYS A 187 4.54 -9.63 -23.57
CA LYS A 187 5.57 -10.66 -23.84
C LYS A 187 5.50 -11.84 -22.86
N CYS A 188 4.96 -11.62 -21.66
CA CYS A 188 4.74 -12.65 -20.64
C CYS A 188 3.38 -13.33 -20.73
N GLY A 189 2.55 -12.99 -21.72
CA GLY A 189 1.19 -13.52 -21.88
C GLY A 189 0.17 -12.89 -20.92
N GLU A 190 0.48 -11.72 -20.36
CA GLU A 190 -0.40 -10.98 -19.44
C GLU A 190 -1.07 -9.79 -20.13
N GLU A 191 -2.28 -9.48 -19.66
CA GLU A 191 -3.03 -8.29 -20.07
C GLU A 191 -2.40 -7.00 -19.52
N ASN A 192 -2.74 -5.87 -20.15
CA ASN A 192 -2.30 -4.54 -19.69
C ASN A 192 -2.82 -4.24 -18.28
N ILE A 193 -2.03 -3.53 -17.48
CA ILE A 193 -2.39 -3.15 -16.10
C ILE A 193 -3.72 -2.38 -16.08
N TYR A 194 -4.61 -2.72 -15.15
CA TYR A 194 -5.76 -1.88 -14.78
C TYR A 194 -5.28 -0.90 -13.71
N LEU A 195 -4.88 0.29 -14.15
CA LEU A 195 -4.23 1.29 -13.30
C LEU A 195 -5.27 2.09 -12.51
N ILE A 196 -5.04 2.20 -11.20
CA ILE A 196 -5.82 3.04 -10.29
C ILE A 196 -4.90 4.06 -9.61
N GLU A 197 -5.24 5.34 -9.68
CA GLU A 197 -4.48 6.40 -9.01
C GLU A 197 -5.14 6.81 -7.71
N TYR A 198 -4.35 7.12 -6.68
CA TYR A 198 -4.86 7.83 -5.53
C TYR A 198 -5.09 9.30 -5.90
N ILE A 199 -6.24 9.82 -5.48
CA ILE A 199 -6.54 11.25 -5.50
C ILE A 199 -6.81 11.77 -4.09
N SER A 200 -6.36 12.98 -3.82
CA SER A 200 -6.41 13.64 -2.51
C SER A 200 -6.33 15.15 -2.68
N SER A 201 -6.33 15.92 -1.59
CA SER A 201 -6.08 17.37 -1.65
C SER A 201 -4.77 17.78 -2.33
N PHE A 202 -3.74 16.91 -2.31
CA PHE A 202 -2.45 17.17 -2.96
C PHE A 202 -2.40 16.71 -4.44
N ASN A 203 -3.25 15.74 -4.80
CA ASN A 203 -3.41 15.26 -6.18
C ASN A 203 -4.91 15.16 -6.52
N PRO A 204 -5.57 16.27 -6.87
CA PRO A 204 -7.04 16.33 -6.92
C PRO A 204 -7.66 15.59 -8.12
N LYS A 205 -6.85 15.11 -9.07
CA LYS A 205 -7.31 14.39 -10.26
C LYS A 205 -6.26 13.39 -10.73
N ALA A 206 -6.69 12.41 -11.53
CA ALA A 206 -5.78 11.50 -12.21
C ALA A 206 -4.77 12.26 -13.08
N PHE A 207 -3.52 11.82 -13.05
CA PHE A 207 -2.40 12.40 -13.79
C PHE A 207 -2.11 11.66 -15.11
N SER A 208 -2.26 10.33 -15.12
CA SER A 208 -1.87 9.46 -16.22
C SER A 208 -2.98 9.25 -17.25
N ASN A 209 -2.61 9.17 -18.53
CA ASN A 209 -3.53 8.78 -19.60
C ASN A 209 -3.91 7.29 -19.56
N TYR A 210 -3.18 6.46 -18.81
CA TYR A 210 -3.45 5.02 -18.68
C TYR A 210 -4.48 4.69 -17.61
N SER A 211 -4.82 5.65 -16.74
CA SER A 211 -5.69 5.44 -15.59
C SER A 211 -7.08 4.98 -16.00
N LYS A 212 -7.57 3.96 -15.29
CA LYS A 212 -8.88 3.35 -15.52
C LYS A 212 -9.88 3.65 -14.41
N ALA A 213 -9.37 3.95 -13.22
CA ALA A 213 -10.15 4.46 -12.11
C ALA A 213 -9.26 5.32 -11.19
N VAL A 214 -9.90 5.92 -10.20
CA VAL A 214 -9.25 6.63 -9.10
C VAL A 214 -9.71 6.06 -7.78
N PHE A 215 -8.88 6.19 -6.75
CA PHE A 215 -9.20 5.92 -5.37
C PHE A 215 -9.17 7.24 -4.59
N GLU A 216 -10.33 7.65 -4.09
CA GLU A 216 -10.51 8.84 -3.26
C GLU A 216 -9.94 8.56 -1.86
N PHE A 217 -8.73 9.08 -1.60
CA PHE A 217 -8.01 8.74 -0.37
C PHE A 217 -8.44 9.63 0.79
N GLU A 218 -9.33 9.10 1.61
CA GLU A 218 -9.85 9.79 2.79
C GLU A 218 -8.90 9.72 4.01
N PRO A 219 -8.89 10.75 4.87
CA PRO A 219 -9.74 11.96 4.85
C PRO A 219 -9.22 13.09 3.95
N LEU A 220 -8.07 12.88 3.28
CA LEU A 220 -7.40 13.95 2.52
C LEU A 220 -8.18 14.36 1.27
N TYR A 221 -8.93 13.45 0.66
CA TYR A 221 -9.81 13.76 -0.46
C TYR A 221 -10.95 14.69 -0.03
N SER A 222 -11.69 14.38 1.03
CA SER A 222 -12.72 15.28 1.55
C SER A 222 -12.16 16.64 1.98
N ALA A 223 -10.94 16.69 2.51
CA ALA A 223 -10.28 17.95 2.86
C ALA A 223 -9.98 18.86 1.66
N HIS A 224 -10.01 18.35 0.43
CA HIS A 224 -9.89 19.16 -0.79
C HIS A 224 -11.03 20.16 -0.94
N TYR A 225 -12.24 19.81 -0.51
CA TYR A 225 -13.46 20.58 -0.73
C TYR A 225 -13.68 21.73 0.26
N GLU A 226 -12.63 22.14 1.00
CA GLU A 226 -12.71 23.00 2.18
C GLU A 226 -13.71 22.45 3.20
N ILE A 227 -13.23 21.85 4.29
CA ILE A 227 -14.10 21.66 5.46
C ILE A 227 -14.51 23.07 5.87
N SER A 228 -15.78 23.43 5.67
CA SER A 228 -16.35 24.70 6.11
C SER A 228 -15.97 24.86 7.57
N LEU A 229 -14.95 25.70 7.84
CA LEU A 229 -14.60 26.05 9.19
C LEU A 229 -15.83 26.74 9.73
N PHE A 230 -16.50 26.05 10.67
CA PHE A 230 -17.51 26.61 11.55
C PHE A 230 -17.34 28.13 11.63
N LYS A 231 -18.33 28.89 11.15
CA LYS A 231 -18.46 30.26 11.60
C LYS A 231 -18.69 30.14 13.10
N ALA A 232 -17.65 30.41 13.89
CA ALA A 232 -17.80 30.64 15.31
C ALA A 232 -18.86 31.75 15.46
N GLY A 233 -20.04 31.36 15.92
CA GLY A 233 -21.12 32.26 16.26
C GLY A 233 -20.83 33.01 17.54
#